data_AF-C4V9M8-F1
#
_entry.id   AF-C4V9M8-F1
#
_cell.length_a   1.000
_cell.length_b   1.000
_cell.length_c   1.000
_cell.angle_alpha   90.00
_cell.angle_beta   90.00
_cell.angle_gamma   90.00
#
_symmetry.space_group_name_H-M   'P 1'
#
loop_
_entity.id
_entity.type
_entity.pdbx_description
1 polymer ?
#
loop_
_entity_poly.entity_id
_entity_poly.type
_entity_poly.pdbx_seq_one_letter_code
_entity_poly.pdbx_strand_id
1 'polypeptide(L)'
;MLKYYKDIEKIILTCKKIGCTQKIVQYSVSIFKLYVNNSKDEDVDSVIAASILLGCKISNYIIDINRLTKNKSKVIEIEFDICKVLDFDFNQEDIYTKLVCYLTKYNISQDVAQYVWIFINDSVFIDVSKYDYDSIILACINLACLVFDIDNKIEVNNSVKEIMNSILCVYEKN
;
A
#
# COMPACT_ATOMS: atom_id res chain seq x y z
N MET A 1 13.51 -8.69 -9.07
CA MET A 1 12.53 -7.78 -9.71
C MET A 1 11.33 -7.68 -8.77
N LEU A 2 10.81 -6.48 -8.48
CA LEU A 2 9.58 -6.36 -7.67
C LEU A 2 8.46 -7.04 -8.45
N LYS A 3 8.02 -8.21 -7.97
CA LYS A 3 7.23 -9.21 -8.73
C LYS A 3 5.99 -8.61 -9.42
N TYR A 4 5.43 -7.56 -8.85
CA TYR A 4 4.15 -6.96 -9.24
C TYR A 4 4.22 -5.46 -9.59
N TYR A 5 5.41 -4.93 -9.91
CA TYR A 5 5.60 -3.48 -10.05
C TYR A 5 4.59 -2.82 -11.01
N LYS A 6 4.44 -3.36 -12.23
CA LYS A 6 3.53 -2.81 -13.25
C LYS A 6 2.06 -2.91 -12.85
N ASP A 7 1.68 -3.97 -12.14
CA ASP A 7 0.30 -4.19 -11.70
C ASP A 7 -0.05 -3.23 -10.57
N ILE A 8 0.88 -3.01 -9.63
CA ILE A 8 0.74 -2.02 -8.56
C ILE A 8 0.66 -0.61 -9.12
N GLU A 9 1.51 -0.27 -10.10
CA GLU A 9 1.43 1.01 -10.81
C GLU A 9 0.06 1.20 -11.47
N LYS A 10 -0.46 0.16 -12.14
CA LYS A 10 -1.80 0.20 -12.74
C LYS A 10 -2.90 0.40 -11.70
N ILE A 11 -2.80 -0.21 -10.52
CA ILE A 11 -3.71 0.04 -9.40
C ILE A 11 -3.67 1.52 -9.00
N ILE A 12 -2.48 2.06 -8.75
CA ILE A 12 -2.29 3.46 -8.33
C ILE A 12 -2.88 4.42 -9.37
N LEU A 13 -2.56 4.24 -10.65
CA LEU A 13 -3.06 5.09 -11.74
C LEU A 13 -4.58 4.99 -11.89
N THR A 14 -5.15 3.79 -11.75
CA THR A 14 -6.60 3.59 -11.83
C THR A 14 -7.30 4.28 -10.67
N CYS A 15 -6.84 4.07 -9.44
CA CYS A 15 -7.33 4.74 -8.23
C CYS A 15 -7.25 6.27 -8.34
N LYS A 16 -6.13 6.80 -8.84
CA LYS A 16 -5.96 8.25 -9.05
C LYS A 16 -6.98 8.79 -10.06
N LYS A 17 -7.21 8.07 -11.17
CA LYS A 17 -8.17 8.47 -12.21
C LYS A 17 -9.62 8.50 -11.70
N ILE A 18 -9.97 7.61 -10.78
CA ILE A 18 -11.33 7.55 -10.22
C ILE A 18 -11.53 8.44 -8.98
N GLY A 19 -10.45 9.00 -8.43
CA GLY A 19 -10.49 9.89 -7.27
C GLY A 19 -10.45 9.18 -5.92
N CYS A 20 -9.85 7.99 -5.86
CA CYS A 20 -9.64 7.26 -4.61
C CYS A 20 -8.62 7.97 -3.71
N THR A 21 -8.83 7.85 -2.39
CA THR A 21 -7.83 8.27 -1.41
C THR A 21 -6.65 7.30 -1.39
N GLN A 22 -5.52 7.74 -0.84
CA GLN A 22 -4.34 6.91 -0.71
C GLN A 22 -4.57 5.67 0.18
N LYS A 23 -5.47 5.77 1.18
CA LYS A 23 -5.93 4.64 1.98
C LYS A 23 -6.53 3.53 1.11
N ILE A 24 -7.40 3.88 0.16
CA ILE A 24 -7.99 2.91 -0.77
C ILE A 24 -6.91 2.29 -1.66
N VAL A 25 -5.92 3.08 -2.12
CA VAL A 25 -4.79 2.56 -2.91
C VAL A 25 -4.04 1.47 -2.12
N GLN A 26 -3.67 1.76 -0.87
CA GLN A 26 -2.96 0.79 -0.04
C GLN A 26 -3.76 -0.49 0.17
N TYR A 27 -5.05 -0.40 0.54
CA TYR A 27 -5.89 -1.59 0.69
C TYR A 27 -5.99 -2.38 -0.61
N SER A 28 -6.21 -1.70 -1.74
CA SER A 28 -6.32 -2.35 -3.05
C SER A 28 -5.03 -3.12 -3.41
N VAL A 29 -3.86 -2.54 -3.11
CA VAL A 29 -2.57 -3.21 -3.35
C VAL A 29 -2.37 -4.39 -2.39
N SER A 30 -2.71 -4.25 -1.11
CA SER A 30 -2.62 -5.34 -0.13
C SER A 30 -3.53 -6.51 -0.51
N ILE A 31 -4.77 -6.23 -0.88
CA ILE A 31 -5.74 -7.21 -1.38
C ILE A 31 -5.20 -7.92 -2.63
N PHE A 32 -4.72 -7.14 -3.60
CA PHE A 32 -4.15 -7.68 -4.83
C PHE A 32 -3.01 -8.64 -4.53
N LYS A 33 -1.99 -8.21 -3.78
CA LYS A 33 -0.81 -9.03 -3.42
C LYS A 33 -1.21 -10.32 -2.71
N LEU A 34 -2.13 -10.22 -1.75
CA LEU A 34 -2.62 -11.37 -1.02
C LEU A 34 -3.27 -12.39 -1.98
N TYR A 35 -4.15 -11.93 -2.86
CA TYR A 35 -4.87 -12.81 -3.77
C TYR A 35 -3.96 -13.47 -4.81
N VAL A 36 -3.07 -12.71 -5.47
CA VAL A 36 -2.17 -13.27 -6.50
C VAL A 36 -1.08 -14.17 -5.92
N ASN A 37 -0.77 -14.05 -4.63
CA ASN A 37 0.11 -15.00 -3.96
C ASN A 37 -0.58 -16.34 -3.64
N ASN A 38 -1.92 -16.34 -3.52
CA ASN A 38 -2.72 -17.53 -3.17
C ASN A 38 -3.44 -18.16 -4.38
N SER A 39 -3.49 -17.48 -5.52
CA SER A 39 -4.20 -17.92 -6.72
C SER A 39 -3.27 -17.97 -7.94
N LYS A 40 -3.69 -18.71 -8.96
CA LYS A 40 -3.07 -18.71 -10.29
C LYS A 40 -4.01 -18.10 -11.34
N ASP A 41 -4.84 -17.13 -10.95
CA ASP A 41 -5.76 -16.51 -11.92
C ASP A 41 -4.94 -15.77 -12.98
N GLU A 42 -5.24 -16.05 -14.25
CA GLU A 42 -4.52 -15.49 -15.40
C GLU A 42 -5.04 -14.10 -15.78
N ASP A 43 -6.26 -13.73 -15.34
CA ASP A 43 -6.87 -12.43 -15.63
C ASP A 43 -6.50 -11.36 -14.58
N VAL A 44 -5.23 -10.95 -14.61
CA VAL A 44 -4.66 -9.94 -13.69
C VAL A 44 -5.45 -8.62 -13.71
N ASP A 45 -6.01 -8.24 -14.86
CA ASP A 45 -6.79 -7.00 -15.00
C ASP A 45 -8.09 -7.05 -14.22
N SER A 46 -8.78 -8.20 -14.26
CA SER A 46 -9.97 -8.40 -13.42
C SER A 46 -9.62 -8.51 -11.94
N VAL A 47 -8.47 -9.09 -11.58
CA VAL A 47 -7.98 -9.10 -10.18
C VAL A 47 -7.71 -7.68 -9.67
N ILE A 48 -7.06 -6.84 -10.47
CA ILE A 48 -6.82 -5.42 -10.16
C ILE A 48 -8.15 -4.70 -9.94
N ALA A 49 -9.10 -4.84 -10.88
CA ALA A 49 -10.41 -4.20 -10.78
C ALA A 49 -11.20 -4.68 -9.56
N ALA A 50 -11.18 -5.98 -9.25
CA ALA A 50 -11.82 -6.55 -8.06
C ALA A 50 -11.18 -6.03 -6.76
N SER A 51 -9.85 -5.95 -6.71
CA SER A 51 -9.12 -5.44 -5.55
C SER A 51 -9.45 -3.97 -5.27
N ILE A 52 -9.54 -3.14 -6.32
CA ILE A 52 -9.94 -1.73 -6.22
C ILE A 52 -11.42 -1.61 -5.80
N LEU A 53 -12.30 -2.41 -6.39
CA LEU A 53 -13.72 -2.41 -6.07
C LEU A 53 -13.94 -2.74 -4.60
N LEU A 54 -13.29 -3.78 -4.09
CA LEU A 54 -13.38 -4.19 -2.70
C LEU A 54 -12.78 -3.13 -1.76
N GLY A 55 -11.60 -2.60 -2.08
CA GLY A 55 -10.98 -1.52 -1.31
C GLY A 55 -11.86 -0.27 -1.20
N CYS A 56 -12.58 0.08 -2.27
CA CYS A 56 -13.58 1.15 -2.25
C CYS A 56 -14.75 0.82 -1.31
N LYS A 57 -15.33 -0.38 -1.43
CA LYS A 57 -16.47 -0.82 -0.59
C LYS A 57 -16.13 -0.83 0.90
N ILE A 58 -14.98 -1.39 1.27
CA ILE A 58 -14.48 -1.40 2.67
C ILE A 58 -14.33 0.04 3.20
N SER A 59 -13.90 0.96 2.34
CA SER A 59 -13.72 2.36 2.70
C SER A 59 -14.99 3.21 2.57
N ASN A 60 -16.17 2.60 2.38
CA ASN A 60 -17.44 3.28 2.13
C ASN A 60 -17.40 4.28 0.96
N TYR A 61 -16.57 4.01 -0.05
CA TYR A 61 -16.44 4.80 -1.26
C TYR A 61 -17.29 4.20 -2.39
N ILE A 62 -18.28 4.95 -2.85
CA ILE A 62 -19.20 4.49 -3.90
C ILE A 62 -18.53 4.64 -5.27
N ILE A 63 -18.41 3.52 -5.99
CA ILE A 63 -17.89 3.49 -7.36
C ILE A 63 -18.78 2.67 -8.29
N ASP A 64 -18.99 3.17 -9.50
CA ASP A 64 -19.56 2.39 -10.58
C ASP A 64 -18.50 1.44 -11.17
N ILE A 65 -18.76 0.13 -11.11
CA ILE A 65 -17.90 -0.93 -11.67
C ILE A 65 -17.61 -0.72 -13.16
N ASN A 66 -18.47 -0.04 -13.92
CA ASN A 66 -18.22 0.33 -15.32
C ASN A 66 -16.96 1.20 -15.49
N ARG A 67 -16.56 1.95 -14.45
CA ARG A 67 -15.35 2.77 -14.45
C ARG A 67 -14.08 1.94 -14.30
N LEU A 68 -14.19 0.70 -13.81
CA LEU A 68 -13.07 -0.21 -13.56
C LEU A 68 -12.90 -1.24 -14.67
N THR A 69 -14.00 -1.79 -15.20
CA THR A 69 -13.94 -2.88 -16.17
C THR A 69 -15.16 -2.93 -17.10
N LYS A 70 -15.00 -3.61 -18.24
CA LYS A 70 -16.12 -4.07 -19.08
C LYS A 70 -16.63 -5.45 -18.66
N ASN A 71 -15.79 -6.29 -18.05
CA ASN A 71 -16.11 -7.66 -17.66
C ASN A 71 -16.62 -7.73 -16.21
N LYS A 72 -17.85 -7.27 -15.98
CA LYS A 72 -18.42 -7.14 -14.63
C LYS A 72 -18.55 -8.47 -13.90
N SER A 73 -19.01 -9.50 -14.61
CA SER A 73 -19.28 -10.81 -14.00
C SER A 73 -18.01 -11.44 -13.43
N LYS A 74 -16.91 -11.40 -14.18
CA LYS A 74 -15.63 -11.94 -13.72
C LYS A 74 -15.05 -11.14 -12.54
N VAL A 75 -15.18 -9.82 -12.55
CA VAL A 75 -14.74 -8.98 -11.44
C VAL A 75 -15.53 -9.26 -10.16
N ILE A 76 -16.86 -9.46 -10.25
CA ILE A 76 -17.69 -9.81 -9.09
C ILE A 76 -17.33 -11.22 -8.56
N GLU A 77 -17.06 -12.17 -9.44
CA GLU A 77 -16.61 -13.52 -9.08
C GLU A 77 -15.28 -13.47 -8.31
N ILE A 78 -14.27 -12.79 -8.88
CA ILE A 78 -12.97 -12.62 -8.23
C ILE A 78 -13.10 -11.85 -6.92
N GLU A 79 -13.93 -10.80 -6.86
CA GLU A 79 -14.18 -10.06 -5.63
C GLU A 79 -14.68 -10.98 -4.52
N PHE A 80 -15.61 -11.89 -4.83
CA PHE A 80 -16.11 -12.86 -3.87
C PHE A 80 -15.04 -13.87 -3.43
N ASP A 81 -14.17 -14.31 -4.35
CA ASP A 81 -13.06 -15.19 -4.00
C ASP A 81 -12.00 -14.49 -3.15
N ILE A 82 -11.73 -13.21 -3.40
CA ILE A 82 -10.89 -12.38 -2.53
C ILE A 82 -11.47 -12.33 -1.11
N CYS A 83 -12.78 -12.12 -0.96
CA CYS A 83 -13.43 -12.12 0.35
C CYS A 83 -13.22 -13.44 1.11
N LYS A 84 -13.23 -14.59 0.41
CA LYS A 84 -12.92 -15.89 1.03
C LYS A 84 -11.46 -15.98 1.47
N VAL A 85 -10.52 -15.47 0.68
CA VAL A 85 -9.08 -15.44 1.03
C VAL A 85 -8.82 -14.56 2.25
N LEU A 86 -9.59 -13.49 2.41
CA LEU A 86 -9.55 -12.62 3.60
C LEU A 86 -10.30 -13.19 4.81
N ASP A 87 -10.95 -14.35 4.69
CA ASP A 87 -11.88 -14.89 5.69
C ASP A 87 -12.96 -13.86 6.11
N PHE A 88 -13.35 -12.99 5.17
CA PHE A 88 -14.24 -11.85 5.39
C PHE A 88 -13.78 -10.89 6.52
N ASP A 89 -12.51 -10.92 6.92
CA ASP A 89 -11.94 -9.95 7.85
C ASP A 89 -11.48 -8.68 7.10
N PHE A 90 -12.31 -7.64 7.18
CA PHE A 90 -12.05 -6.34 6.58
C PHE A 90 -11.49 -5.32 7.58
N ASN A 91 -11.18 -5.74 8.81
CA ASN A 91 -10.62 -4.87 9.85
C ASN A 91 -9.13 -4.65 9.62
N GLN A 92 -8.78 -4.00 8.51
CA GLN A 92 -7.40 -3.61 8.30
C GLN A 92 -7.14 -2.26 8.93
N GLU A 93 -6.09 -2.20 9.75
CA GLU A 93 -5.62 -0.95 10.33
C GLU A 93 -5.11 0.00 9.22
N ASP A 94 -5.16 1.30 9.48
CA ASP A 94 -4.74 2.34 8.53
C ASP A 94 -3.39 2.93 8.99
N ILE A 95 -2.32 2.67 8.23
CA ILE A 95 -0.97 3.14 8.56
C ILE A 95 -0.91 4.67 8.68
N TYR A 96 -1.74 5.41 7.94
CA TYR A 96 -1.76 6.87 7.99
C TYR A 96 -2.36 7.39 9.30
N THR A 97 -3.30 6.65 9.90
CA THR A 97 -3.84 6.99 11.22
C THR A 97 -2.74 6.85 12.28
N LYS A 98 -1.91 5.80 12.20
CA LYS A 98 -0.75 5.62 13.09
C LYS A 98 0.35 6.64 12.84
N LEU A 99 0.62 7.00 11.58
CA LEU A 99 1.67 7.92 11.18
C LEU A 99 1.62 9.25 11.95
N VAL A 100 0.42 9.85 12.07
CA VAL A 100 0.25 11.15 12.75
C VAL A 100 0.73 11.10 14.21
N CYS A 101 0.47 9.99 14.91
CA CYS A 101 0.94 9.79 16.29
C CYS A 101 2.48 9.74 16.35
N TYR A 102 3.13 9.08 15.39
CA TYR A 102 4.59 8.99 15.33
C TYR A 102 5.24 10.33 15.00
N LEU A 103 4.74 11.03 13.98
CA LEU A 103 5.25 12.35 13.61
C LEU A 103 5.20 13.33 14.79
N THR A 104 4.10 13.29 15.56
CA THR A 104 3.96 14.09 16.79
C THR A 104 4.92 13.62 17.88
N LYS A 105 5.01 12.31 18.15
CA LYS A 105 5.87 11.72 19.18
C LYS A 105 7.34 12.08 18.99
N TYR A 106 7.81 12.10 17.76
CA TYR A 106 9.22 12.37 17.42
C TYR A 106 9.48 13.83 17.01
N ASN A 107 8.48 14.71 17.15
CA ASN A 107 8.57 16.13 16.81
C ASN A 107 9.11 16.38 15.39
N ILE A 108 8.61 15.59 14.43
CA ILE A 108 9.05 15.63 13.03
C ILE A 108 8.49 16.90 12.37
N SER A 109 9.36 17.68 11.74
CA SER A 109 8.96 18.90 11.03
C SER A 109 8.09 18.58 9.82
N GLN A 110 7.30 19.55 9.37
CA GLN A 110 6.40 19.38 8.22
C GLN A 110 7.14 18.98 6.93
N ASP A 111 8.34 19.51 6.71
CA ASP A 111 9.14 19.20 5.51
C ASP A 111 9.59 17.74 5.50
N VAL A 112 10.06 17.24 6.66
CA VAL A 112 10.45 15.84 6.81
C VAL A 112 9.23 14.94 6.73
N ALA A 113 8.12 15.33 7.37
CA ALA A 113 6.86 14.58 7.36
C ALA A 113 6.32 14.34 5.94
N GLN A 114 6.49 15.29 5.01
CA GLN A 114 6.14 15.11 3.61
C GLN A 114 6.94 13.98 2.95
N TYR A 115 8.23 13.86 3.26
CA TYR A 115 9.06 12.76 2.77
C TYR A 115 8.71 11.42 3.43
N VAL A 116 8.37 11.41 4.72
CA VAL A 116 7.85 10.21 5.38
C VAL A 116 6.59 9.71 4.68
N TRP A 117 5.68 10.63 4.34
CA TRP A 117 4.46 10.31 3.58
C TRP A 117 4.78 9.71 2.21
N ILE A 118 5.76 10.28 1.49
CA ILE A 118 6.22 9.74 0.20
C ILE A 118 6.76 8.32 0.37
N PHE A 119 7.65 8.06 1.33
CA PHE A 119 8.20 6.73 1.54
C PHE A 119 7.16 5.69 1.96
N ILE A 120 6.13 6.07 2.72
CA ILE A 120 5.00 5.18 3.03
C ILE A 120 4.17 4.87 1.78
N ASN A 121 4.04 5.82 0.85
CA ASN A 121 3.36 5.54 -0.41
C ASN A 121 4.21 4.60 -1.27
N ASP A 122 5.52 4.79 -1.31
CA ASP A 122 6.41 3.94 -2.10
C ASP A 122 6.57 2.55 -1.48
N SER A 123 6.33 2.40 -0.18
CA SER A 123 6.33 1.10 0.49
C SER A 123 5.24 0.16 -0.06
N VAL A 124 4.24 0.67 -0.80
CA VAL A 124 3.27 -0.20 -1.48
C VAL A 124 3.89 -1.04 -2.59
N PHE A 125 5.07 -0.69 -3.12
CA PHE A 125 5.75 -1.47 -4.14
C PHE A 125 6.54 -2.66 -3.59
N ILE A 126 6.86 -2.64 -2.30
CA ILE A 126 7.63 -3.70 -1.63
C ILE A 126 6.70 -4.65 -0.87
N ASP A 127 7.16 -5.87 -0.62
CA ASP A 127 6.41 -6.81 0.22
C ASP A 127 6.68 -6.53 1.70
N VAL A 128 5.78 -5.74 2.30
CA VAL A 128 5.83 -5.40 3.72
C VAL A 128 4.88 -6.23 4.57
N SER A 129 4.25 -7.26 4.00
CA SER A 129 3.25 -8.08 4.70
C SER A 129 3.80 -8.78 5.95
N LYS A 130 5.12 -9.00 6.01
CA LYS A 130 5.81 -9.62 7.16
C LYS A 130 6.22 -8.64 8.27
N TYR A 131 5.99 -7.34 8.10
CA TYR A 131 6.37 -6.31 9.08
C TYR A 131 5.13 -5.66 9.67
N ASP A 132 5.23 -5.31 10.96
CA ASP A 132 4.22 -4.47 11.61
C ASP A 132 4.30 -3.01 11.10
N TYR A 133 3.19 -2.27 11.25
CA TYR A 133 3.11 -0.89 10.81
C TYR A 133 4.08 0.05 11.55
N ASP A 134 4.42 -0.25 12.81
CA ASP A 134 5.35 0.59 13.56
C ASP A 134 6.73 0.53 12.91
N SER A 135 7.22 -0.67 12.57
CA SER A 135 8.47 -0.90 11.84
C SER A 135 8.50 -0.17 10.49
N ILE A 136 7.39 -0.19 9.73
CA ILE A 136 7.30 0.51 8.43
C ILE A 136 7.38 2.03 8.63
N ILE A 137 6.62 2.58 9.57
CA ILE A 137 6.61 4.02 9.86
C ILE A 137 8.00 4.47 10.33
N LEU A 138 8.63 3.74 11.26
CA LEU A 138 9.96 4.06 11.76
C LEU A 138 11.02 4.00 10.65
N ALA A 139 10.92 3.06 9.71
CA ALA A 139 11.80 3.00 8.55
C ALA A 139 11.65 4.24 7.66
N CYS A 140 10.40 4.66 7.39
CA CYS A 140 10.12 5.84 6.58
C CYS A 140 10.58 7.14 7.25
N ILE A 141 10.43 7.25 8.59
CA ILE A 141 10.96 8.40 9.35
C ILE A 141 12.49 8.42 9.29
N ASN A 142 13.16 7.29 9.53
CA ASN A 142 14.61 7.22 9.46
C ASN A 142 15.14 7.58 8.08
N LEU A 143 14.52 7.07 7.00
CA LEU A 143 14.88 7.46 5.64
C LEU A 143 14.72 8.96 5.39
N ALA A 144 13.60 9.54 5.82
CA ALA A 144 13.37 10.98 5.66
C ALA A 144 14.41 11.81 6.44
N CYS A 145 14.73 11.43 7.67
CA CYS A 145 15.79 12.11 8.41
C CYS A 145 17.16 12.01 7.73
N LEU A 146 17.50 10.87 7.13
CA LEU A 146 18.74 10.72 6.35
C LEU A 146 18.80 11.65 5.14
N VAL A 147 17.68 11.85 4.43
CA VAL A 147 17.60 12.77 3.28
C VAL A 147 17.86 14.22 3.69
N PHE A 148 17.43 14.61 4.90
CA PHE A 148 17.58 15.97 5.42
C PHE A 148 18.81 16.17 6.33
N ASP A 149 19.68 15.16 6.45
CA ASP A 149 20.85 15.16 7.36
C ASP A 149 20.46 15.51 8.81
N ILE A 150 19.32 14.98 9.27
CA ILE A 150 18.82 15.16 10.63
C ILE A 150 19.26 13.97 11.47
N ASP A 151 20.08 14.23 12.49
CA ASP A 151 20.39 13.25 13.53
C ASP A 151 19.12 12.92 14.32
N ASN A 152 18.58 11.72 14.08
CA ASN A 152 17.38 11.23 14.74
C ASN A 152 17.80 10.10 15.69
N LYS A 153 17.29 10.15 16.93
CA LYS A 153 17.59 9.14 17.97
C LYS A 153 16.65 7.92 17.89
N ILE A 154 16.05 7.66 16.74
CA ILE A 154 15.09 6.58 16.59
C ILE A 154 15.86 5.26 16.48
N GLU A 155 15.51 4.30 17.33
CA GLU A 155 16.15 3.00 17.34
C GLU A 155 15.88 2.25 16.02
N VAL A 156 16.97 1.78 15.39
CA VAL A 156 16.91 1.06 14.12
C VAL A 156 17.21 -0.42 14.35
N ASN A 157 16.15 -1.22 14.48
CA ASN A 157 16.27 -2.67 14.54
C ASN A 157 16.45 -3.27 13.12
N ASN A 158 16.64 -4.60 13.04
CA ASN A 158 16.87 -5.28 11.76
C ASN A 158 15.70 -5.13 10.79
N SER A 159 14.44 -5.23 11.27
CA SER A 159 13.24 -5.05 10.45
C SER A 159 13.21 -3.66 9.80
N VAL A 160 13.48 -2.62 10.59
CA VAL A 160 13.55 -1.23 10.10
C VAL A 160 14.61 -1.12 9.01
N LYS A 161 15.83 -1.65 9.21
CA LYS A 161 16.89 -1.62 8.18
C LYS A 161 16.50 -2.33 6.89
N GLU A 162 15.88 -3.50 6.99
CA GLU A 162 15.43 -4.26 5.81
C GLU A 162 14.38 -3.49 5.01
N ILE A 163 13.43 -2.86 5.69
CA ILE A 163 12.39 -2.03 5.04
C ILE A 163 13.03 -0.83 4.36
N MET A 164 13.93 -0.12 5.05
CA MET A 164 14.64 1.04 4.49
C MET A 164 15.36 0.68 3.18
N ASN A 165 16.15 -0.40 3.19
CA ASN A 165 16.86 -0.89 2.01
C ASN A 165 15.91 -1.29 0.88
N SER A 166 14.78 -1.91 1.23
CA SER A 166 13.77 -2.30 0.24
C SER A 166 13.11 -1.09 -0.43
N ILE A 167 12.83 -0.02 0.33
CA ILE A 167 12.30 1.24 -0.22
C ILE A 167 13.34 1.89 -1.14
N LEU A 168 14.62 1.95 -0.72
CA LEU A 168 15.69 2.51 -1.56
C LEU A 168 15.83 1.77 -2.90
N CYS A 169 15.65 0.44 -2.90
CA CYS A 169 15.64 -0.37 -4.12
C CYS A 169 14.52 -0.01 -5.11
N VAL A 170 13.49 0.73 -4.71
CA VAL A 170 12.45 1.27 -5.61
C VAL A 170 13.02 2.41 -6.46
N TYR A 171 13.87 3.26 -5.89
CA TYR A 171 14.45 4.43 -6.56
C TYR A 171 15.62 4.09 -7.48
N GLU A 172 16.41 3.07 -7.18
CA GLU A 172 17.54 2.64 -8.04
C GLU A 172 17.12 2.10 -9.42
N LYS A 173 15.82 1.88 -9.63
CA LYS A 173 15.27 1.27 -10.85
C LYS A 173 14.57 2.26 -11.78
N ASN A 174 14.44 3.52 -11.36
CA ASN A 174 13.92 4.62 -12.17
C ASN A 174 15.07 5.50 -12.66
#